data_AF-A0A7V6M6C6-F1
#
_entry.id   AF-A0A7V6M6C6-F1
#
_cell.length_a   1.000
_cell.length_b   1.000
_cell.length_c   1.000
_cell.angle_alpha   90.00
_cell.angle_beta   90.00
_cell.angle_gamma   90.00
#
_symmetry.space_group_name_H-M   'P 1'
#
loop_
_entity.id
_entity.type
_entity.pdbx_description
1 polymer ?
#
loop_
_entity_poly.entity_id
_entity_poly.type
_entity_poly.pdbx_seq_one_letter_code
_entity_poly.pdbx_strand_id
1 'polypeptide(L)'
;MKKSNIFQKTFSYKLIYVFGIPDNLHKGLLKIGETTISNVPNNAVLDDNSDELNGAAHDRIRSYTRTAGIVYELFYTTLAIDKNGVAFSDNAVHNVLDRSGIERAKKELNGAKE
;
A
#
# COMPACT_ATOMS: atom_id res chain seq x y z
N MET A 1 39.42 -16.18 -3.57
CA MET A 1 38.36 -15.22 -3.94
C MET A 1 37.98 -14.39 -2.73
N LYS A 2 38.31 -13.09 -2.69
CA LYS A 2 37.84 -12.18 -1.63
C LYS A 2 36.34 -11.96 -1.83
N LYS A 3 35.50 -12.33 -0.84
CA LYS A 3 34.11 -11.89 -0.78
C LYS A 3 34.11 -10.37 -0.65
N SER A 4 33.73 -9.67 -1.71
CA SER A 4 33.39 -8.25 -1.62
C SER A 4 32.10 -8.14 -0.81
N ASN A 5 32.19 -7.65 0.43
CA ASN A 5 31.02 -7.20 1.18
C ASN A 5 30.50 -5.93 0.50
N ILE A 6 29.61 -6.10 -0.47
CA ILE A 6 28.86 -5.01 -1.07
C ILE A 6 27.91 -4.50 0.02
N PHE A 7 28.21 -3.34 0.59
CA PHE A 7 27.28 -2.62 1.45
C PHE A 7 26.10 -2.16 0.59
N GLN A 8 24.99 -2.89 0.64
CA GLN A 8 23.74 -2.47 0.02
C GLN A 8 23.10 -1.42 0.94
N LYS A 9 22.92 -0.20 0.44
CA LYS A 9 22.15 0.82 1.16
C LYS A 9 20.70 0.31 1.32
N THR A 10 20.29 0.02 2.55
CA THR A 10 18.94 -0.44 2.90
C THR A 10 18.00 0.74 3.12
N PHE A 11 17.88 1.63 2.14
CA PHE A 11 16.80 2.62 2.18
C PHE A 11 15.50 1.92 1.79
N SER A 12 14.56 1.92 2.72
CA SER A 12 13.22 1.40 2.51
C SER A 12 12.24 2.53 2.72
N TYR A 13 11.33 2.71 1.78
CA TYR A 13 10.29 3.71 1.84
C TYR A 13 8.96 3.05 2.13
N LYS A 14 8.15 3.68 2.97
CA LYS A 14 6.77 3.27 3.17
C LYS A 14 5.89 3.98 2.15
N LEU A 15 4.86 3.29 1.65
CA LEU A 15 3.86 3.83 0.75
C LEU A 15 2.45 3.42 1.21
N ILE A 16 1.48 4.28 0.89
CA ILE A 16 0.05 4.01 1.03
C ILE A 16 -0.49 3.59 -0.34
N TYR A 17 -1.41 2.64 -0.35
CA TYR A 17 -2.15 2.24 -1.54
C TYR A 17 -3.65 2.17 -1.28
N VAL A 18 -4.44 2.40 -2.33
CA VAL A 18 -5.90 2.31 -2.33
C VAL A 18 -6.33 1.37 -3.45
N PHE A 19 -7.13 0.36 -3.12
CA PHE A 19 -7.66 -0.57 -4.11
C PHE A 19 -9.11 -0.97 -3.78
N GLY A 20 -9.80 -1.54 -4.76
CA GLY A 20 -11.14 -2.10 -4.60
C GLY A 20 -11.29 -3.44 -5.31
N ILE A 21 -12.39 -4.13 -5.02
CA ILE A 21 -12.74 -5.41 -5.66
C ILE A 21 -13.99 -5.16 -6.51
N PRO A 22 -13.93 -5.37 -7.84
CA PRO A 22 -15.03 -5.06 -8.76
C PRO A 22 -16.09 -6.17 -8.78
N ASP A 23 -16.60 -6.55 -7.61
CA ASP A 23 -17.73 -7.48 -7.48
C ASP A 23 -18.92 -6.82 -6.79
N ASN A 24 -20.07 -7.51 -6.80
CA ASN A 24 -21.30 -6.98 -6.22
C ASN A 24 -21.24 -6.90 -4.68
N LEU A 25 -20.43 -7.71 -4.02
CA LEU A 25 -20.33 -7.77 -2.57
C LEU A 25 -19.48 -6.60 -2.02
N HIS A 26 -18.49 -6.15 -2.78
CA HIS A 26 -17.55 -5.11 -2.42
C HIS A 26 -17.81 -3.78 -3.15
N LYS A 27 -18.93 -3.68 -3.86
CA LYS A 27 -19.28 -2.49 -4.62
C LYS A 27 -19.27 -1.23 -3.74
N GLY A 28 -18.45 -0.25 -4.12
CA GLY A 28 -18.29 1.01 -3.40
C GLY A 28 -17.39 0.93 -2.16
N LEU A 29 -16.80 -0.24 -1.87
CA LEU A 29 -15.84 -0.40 -0.79
C LEU A 29 -14.41 -0.29 -1.31
N LEU A 30 -13.62 0.53 -0.63
CA LEU A 30 -12.20 0.71 -0.89
C LEU A 30 -11.40 0.24 0.32
N LYS A 31 -10.31 -0.46 0.05
CA LYS A 31 -9.31 -0.79 1.07
C LYS A 31 -8.11 0.13 0.90
N ILE A 32 -7.73 0.74 2.03
CA ILE A 32 -6.50 1.51 2.18
C ILE A 32 -5.54 0.65 3.00
N GLY A 33 -4.30 0.55 2.54
CA GLY A 33 -3.27 -0.16 3.27
C GLY A 33 -1.90 0.44 3.04
N GLU A 34 -0.93 -0.06 3.80
CA GLU A 34 0.47 0.31 3.65
C GLU A 34 1.36 -0.86 3.22
N THR A 35 2.48 -0.52 2.59
CA THR A 35 3.58 -1.46 2.37
C THR A 35 4.91 -0.72 2.35
N THR A 36 5.98 -1.49 2.24
CA THR A 36 7.35 -0.99 2.19
C THR A 36 7.97 -1.40 0.87
N ILE A 37 8.50 -0.43 0.13
CA ILE A 37 9.34 -0.68 -1.03
C ILE A 37 10.81 -0.62 -0.62
N SER A 38 11.56 -1.64 -1.01
CA SER A 38 13.01 -1.74 -0.80
C SER A 38 13.68 -1.93 -2.16
N ASN A 39 14.94 -1.54 -2.28
CA ASN A 39 15.72 -1.63 -3.52
C ASN A 39 15.22 -0.73 -4.66
N VAL A 40 14.77 0.49 -4.32
CA VAL A 40 14.44 1.51 -5.32
C VAL A 40 15.72 1.92 -6.08
N PRO A 41 15.73 1.90 -7.43
CA PRO A 41 16.85 2.40 -8.21
C PRO A 41 17.19 3.85 -7.85
N ASN A 42 18.47 4.21 -7.81
CA ASN A 42 18.89 5.57 -7.43
C ASN A 42 18.32 6.68 -8.33
N ASN A 43 17.89 6.34 -9.55
CA ASN A 43 17.30 7.25 -10.53
C ASN A 43 15.77 7.16 -10.63
N ALA A 44 15.13 6.32 -9.80
CA ALA A 44 13.68 6.20 -9.81
C ALA A 44 13.05 7.47 -9.23
N VAL A 45 11.99 7.92 -9.89
CA VAL A 45 11.17 9.04 -9.42
C VAL A 45 9.95 8.44 -8.74
N LEU A 46 9.88 8.54 -7.41
CA LEU A 46 8.80 7.98 -6.60
C LEU A 46 7.62 8.95 -6.49
N ASP A 47 7.08 9.35 -7.63
CA ASP A 47 5.84 10.14 -7.69
C ASP A 47 4.62 9.24 -7.44
N ASP A 48 3.47 9.87 -7.18
CA ASP A 48 2.19 9.18 -7.05
C ASP A 48 1.94 8.28 -8.27
N ASN A 49 1.48 7.05 -8.01
CA ASN A 49 1.23 6.04 -9.06
C ASN A 49 2.43 5.69 -9.96
N SER A 50 3.67 5.98 -9.54
CA SER A 50 4.86 5.47 -10.23
C SER A 50 4.85 3.93 -10.30
N ASP A 51 5.51 3.39 -11.33
CA ASP A 51 5.56 1.95 -11.57
C ASP A 51 6.17 1.19 -10.40
N GLU A 52 7.16 1.77 -9.73
CA GLU A 52 7.77 1.24 -8.52
C GLU A 52 6.76 1.10 -7.37
N LEU A 53 6.01 2.17 -7.08
CA LEU A 53 5.02 2.17 -6.00
C LEU A 53 3.85 1.22 -6.32
N ASN A 54 3.35 1.24 -7.56
CA ASN A 54 2.31 0.33 -8.01
C ASN A 54 2.76 -1.13 -7.92
N GLY A 55 3.98 -1.43 -8.35
CA GLY A 55 4.57 -2.77 -8.25
C GLY A 55 4.57 -3.29 -6.82
N ALA A 56 5.06 -2.49 -5.88
CA ALA A 56 5.09 -2.84 -4.46
C ALA A 56 3.68 -3.00 -3.86
N ALA A 57 2.73 -2.12 -4.23
CA ALA A 57 1.34 -2.25 -3.82
C ALA A 57 0.70 -3.55 -4.37
N HIS A 58 0.92 -3.86 -5.65
CA HIS A 58 0.43 -5.09 -6.27
C HIS A 58 0.99 -6.35 -5.59
N ASP A 59 2.28 -6.37 -5.25
CA ASP A 59 2.90 -7.46 -4.50
C ASP A 59 2.24 -7.63 -3.12
N ARG A 60 2.01 -6.51 -2.42
CA ARG A 60 1.32 -6.54 -1.13
C ARG A 60 -0.11 -7.04 -1.26
N ILE A 61 -0.88 -6.57 -2.24
CA ILE A 61 -2.26 -6.99 -2.45
C ILE A 61 -2.32 -8.49 -2.80
N ARG A 62 -1.48 -8.93 -3.74
CA ARG A 62 -1.38 -10.35 -4.12
C ARG A 62 -1.06 -11.27 -2.94
N SER A 63 -0.32 -10.79 -1.94
CA SER A 63 0.03 -11.61 -0.76
C SER A 63 -1.18 -12.14 0.00
N TYR A 64 -2.33 -11.47 -0.07
CA TYR A 64 -3.58 -11.90 0.59
C TYR A 64 -4.76 -12.14 -0.37
N THR A 65 -4.71 -11.68 -1.63
CA THR A 65 -5.79 -11.96 -2.61
C THR A 65 -5.52 -13.19 -3.49
N ARG A 66 -4.26 -13.61 -3.67
CA ARG A 66 -3.88 -14.68 -4.61
C ARG A 66 -4.48 -16.03 -4.25
N THR A 67 -4.54 -16.37 -2.97
CA THR A 67 -5.07 -17.67 -2.51
C THR A 67 -6.58 -17.81 -2.72
N ALA A 68 -7.30 -16.69 -2.83
CA ALA A 68 -8.74 -16.65 -3.04
C ALA A 68 -9.15 -16.37 -4.50
N GLY A 69 -8.19 -16.17 -5.42
CA GLY A 69 -8.48 -15.88 -6.82
C GLY A 69 -9.22 -14.55 -7.06
N ILE A 70 -9.10 -13.60 -6.12
CA ILE A 70 -9.85 -12.35 -6.14
C ILE A 70 -9.16 -11.36 -7.09
N VAL A 71 -9.89 -10.90 -8.10
CA VAL A 71 -9.49 -9.78 -8.98
C VAL A 71 -9.66 -8.47 -8.21
N TYR A 72 -8.74 -7.54 -8.42
CA TYR A 72 -8.78 -6.23 -7.78
C TYR A 72 -8.36 -5.13 -8.76
N GLU A 73 -8.75 -3.90 -8.44
CA GLU A 73 -8.36 -2.69 -9.15
C GLU A 73 -7.58 -1.77 -8.20
N LEU A 74 -6.34 -1.41 -8.58
CA LEU A 74 -5.51 -0.46 -7.84
C LEU A 74 -5.83 0.96 -8.33
N PHE A 75 -6.21 1.85 -7.42
CA PHE A 75 -6.64 3.21 -7.76
C PHE A 75 -5.56 4.26 -7.51
N TYR A 76 -4.79 4.11 -6.44
CA TYR A 76 -3.83 5.13 -6.03
C TYR A 76 -2.68 4.54 -5.21
N THR A 77 -1.47 5.04 -5.44
CA THR A 77 -0.30 4.85 -4.57
C THR A 77 0.44 6.16 -4.33
N THR A 78 0.98 6.34 -3.13
CA THR A 78 1.80 7.50 -2.78
C THR A 78 2.79 7.17 -1.67
N LEU A 79 3.89 7.90 -1.58
CA LEU A 79 4.81 7.79 -0.46
C LEU A 79 4.11 8.18 0.84
N ALA A 80 4.33 7.38 1.89
CA ALA A 80 3.75 7.62 3.20
C ALA A 80 4.63 8.59 4.02
N ILE A 81 4.91 9.78 3.46
CA ILE A 81 5.77 10.80 4.06
C ILE A 81 5.01 12.14 4.08
N ASP A 82 5.00 12.80 5.23
CA ASP A 82 4.37 14.11 5.36
C ASP A 82 5.24 15.25 4.81
N LYS A 83 4.70 16.48 4.81
CA LYS A 83 5.42 17.68 4.36
C LYS A 83 6.72 17.98 5.13
N ASN A 84 6.91 17.39 6.31
CA ASN A 84 8.09 17.57 7.15
C ASN A 84 9.10 16.42 6.96
N GLY A 85 8.83 15.47 6.06
CA GLY A 85 9.67 14.29 5.85
C GLY A 85 9.43 13.17 6.86
N VAL A 86 8.35 13.22 7.64
CA VAL A 86 8.02 12.22 8.66
C VAL A 86 7.16 11.12 8.04
N ALA A 87 7.59 9.87 8.20
CA ALA A 87 6.81 8.73 7.74
C ALA A 87 5.53 8.57 8.58
N PHE A 88 4.41 8.28 7.92
CA PHE A 88 3.13 7.97 8.56
C PHE A 88 2.62 6.58 8.13
N SER A 89 1.58 6.08 8.78
CA SER A 89 0.97 4.79 8.46
C SER A 89 -0.44 4.91 7.91
N ASP A 90 -0.94 3.82 7.33
CA ASP A 90 -2.35 3.69 6.95
C ASP A 90 -3.30 3.98 8.14
N ASN A 91 -2.93 3.61 9.38
CA ASN A 91 -3.69 3.98 10.58
C ASN A 91 -3.87 5.51 10.72
N ALA A 92 -2.87 6.31 10.36
CA ALA A 92 -3.00 7.76 10.38
C ALA A 92 -3.99 8.26 9.33
N VAL A 93 -4.01 7.62 8.15
CA VAL A 93 -5.01 7.90 7.10
C VAL A 93 -6.40 7.55 7.57
N HIS A 94 -6.59 6.35 8.15
CA HIS A 94 -7.87 5.91 8.70
C HIS A 94 -8.38 6.86 9.79
N ASN A 95 -7.51 7.31 10.69
CA ASN A 95 -7.88 8.30 11.72
C ASN A 95 -8.37 9.62 11.11
N VAL A 96 -7.81 10.06 9.98
CA VAL A 96 -8.30 11.27 9.27
C VAL A 96 -9.67 11.01 8.65
N LEU A 97 -9.88 9.86 8.03
CA LEU A 97 -11.17 9.49 7.42
C LEU A 97 -12.27 9.38 8.48
N ASP A 98 -11.98 8.70 9.59
CA ASP A 98 -12.89 8.55 10.74
C ASP A 98 -13.27 9.94 11.29
N ARG A 99 -12.29 10.85 11.46
CA ARG A 99 -12.53 12.24 11.90
C ARG A 99 -13.23 13.11 10.86
N SER A 100 -13.24 12.68 9.60
CA SER A 100 -13.94 13.36 8.49
C SER A 100 -15.36 12.82 8.29
N GLY A 101 -15.82 11.89 9.13
CA GLY A 101 -17.15 11.29 9.03
C GLY A 101 -17.29 10.26 7.91
N ILE A 102 -16.18 9.74 7.38
CA ILE A 102 -16.19 8.65 6.41
C ILE A 102 -16.26 7.34 7.19
N GLU A 103 -17.37 6.63 7.03
CA GLU A 103 -17.61 5.38 7.76
C GLU A 103 -16.79 4.23 7.19
N ARG A 104 -16.30 3.37 8.10
CA ARG A 104 -15.69 2.10 7.71
C ARG A 104 -16.76 1.13 7.24
N ALA A 105 -16.36 0.25 6.31
CA ALA A 105 -17.21 -0.85 5.90
C ALA A 105 -17.66 -1.67 7.13
N LYS A 106 -18.92 -2.11 7.14
CA LYS A 106 -19.48 -2.87 8.26
C LYS A 106 -18.63 -4.13 8.52
N LYS A 107 -18.42 -4.45 9.80
CA LYS A 107 -17.57 -5.55 10.32
C LYS A 107 -17.87 -6.96 9.76
N GLU A 108 -18.96 -7.15 9.02
CA GLU A 108 -19.45 -8.45 8.56
C GLU A 108 -19.00 -8.81 7.13
N LEU A 109 -17.93 -8.20 6.63
CA LEU A 109 -17.22 -8.74 5.47
C LEU A 109 -16.35 -9.89 5.96
N ASN A 110 -16.86 -11.11 5.78
CA ASN A 110 -16.24 -12.36 6.26
C ASN A 110 -14.71 -12.41 6.06
N GLY A 111 -13.96 -12.48 7.16
CA GLY A 111 -12.67 -13.17 7.20
C GLY A 111 -11.40 -12.36 7.41
N ALA A 112 -11.42 -11.03 7.42
CA ALA A 112 -10.21 -10.24 7.67
C ALA A 112 -10.42 -9.24 8.81
N LYS A 113 -9.84 -9.52 9.98
CA LYS A 113 -9.56 -8.48 10.97
C LYS A 113 -8.39 -7.65 10.44
N GLU A 114 -8.49 -6.32 10.58
CA GLU A 114 -7.35 -5.40 10.43
C GLU A 114 -6.18 -5.84 11.33
#